data_AF-A0A6J5F2H3-F1
#
_entry.id   AF-A0A6J5F2H3-F1
#
_cell.length_a   1.000
_cell.length_b   1.000
_cell.length_c   1.000
_cell.angle_alpha   90.00
_cell.angle_beta   90.00
_cell.angle_gamma   90.00
#
_symmetry.space_group_name_H-M   'P 1'
#
loop_
_entity.id
_entity.type
_entity.pdbx_description
1 polymer ?
#
loop_
_entity_poly.entity_id
_entity_poly.type
_entity_poly.pdbx_seq_one_letter_code
_entity_poly.pdbx_strand_id
1 'polypeptide(L)'
;MAGDSLRNIMMVGDPNQSIYGFNTSSPKYLTDDFKADFNAAQIRLEENYRSSRAVVRVAQSLDSTYTVAGQLAVEGYARKIVGDDEANEATRVVDEMTRLMSTGHPDIEGPVTPTSFAILGRTRYTLIGIERQLKDRGLPYFKRLSVTHENESDLVDEFQLALRVLANPKDGVHLGALLKRWNLSRPAAPPADAVQVMRQVQSMAALKKSPGCVAIADALAAVYAKREWHS
;
A
#
# COMPACT_ATOMS: atom_id res chain seq x y z
N MET A 1 21.00 10.11 -8.96
CA MET A 1 21.90 10.13 -10.13
C MET A 1 23.20 9.51 -9.68
N ALA A 2 23.63 8.41 -10.29
CA ALA A 2 24.93 7.84 -10.03
C ALA A 2 26.00 8.81 -10.52
N GLY A 3 26.95 9.19 -9.66
CA GLY A 3 28.08 10.03 -10.06
C GLY A 3 29.01 9.30 -11.02
N ASP A 4 29.87 10.06 -11.70
CA ASP A 4 30.81 9.58 -12.75
C ASP A 4 31.70 8.39 -12.35
N SER A 5 31.80 8.07 -11.06
CA SER A 5 32.66 7.02 -10.50
C SER A 5 32.01 5.62 -10.40
N LEU A 6 30.69 5.49 -10.47
CA LEU A 6 30.00 4.20 -10.30
C LEU A 6 29.21 3.82 -11.55
N ARG A 7 29.83 3.00 -12.42
CA ARG A 7 29.23 2.50 -13.68
C ARG A 7 28.63 1.10 -13.58
N ASN A 8 28.65 0.47 -12.41
CA ASN A 8 28.08 -0.86 -12.19
C ASN A 8 26.61 -0.73 -11.76
N ILE A 9 25.73 -0.47 -12.73
CA ILE A 9 24.30 -0.29 -12.49
C ILE A 9 23.54 -1.33 -13.31
N MET A 10 22.59 -1.99 -12.67
CA MET A 10 21.66 -2.93 -13.31
C MET A 10 20.24 -2.44 -13.09
N MET A 11 19.48 -2.34 -14.18
CA MET A 11 18.05 -2.03 -14.14
C MET A 11 17.27 -3.27 -14.59
N VAL A 12 16.23 -3.63 -13.83
CA VAL A 12 15.33 -4.73 -14.14
C VAL A 12 13.90 -4.21 -14.13
N GLY A 13 13.12 -4.58 -15.13
CA GLY A 13 11.71 -4.22 -15.20
C GLY A 13 11.02 -4.87 -16.39
N ASP A 14 9.72 -4.63 -16.48
CA ASP A 14 8.87 -5.07 -17.59
C ASP A 14 8.10 -3.85 -18.11
N PRO A 15 8.35 -3.41 -19.37
CA PRO A 15 7.63 -2.29 -19.97
C PRO A 15 6.11 -2.45 -19.96
N ASN A 16 5.62 -3.69 -20.11
CA ASN A 16 4.19 -4.00 -20.17
C ASN A 16 3.51 -3.96 -18.79
N GLN A 17 4.30 -3.95 -17.71
CA GLN A 17 3.81 -3.79 -16.34
C GLN A 17 3.89 -2.34 -15.83
N SER A 18 4.17 -1.38 -16.72
CA SER A 18 4.19 0.04 -16.36
C SER A 18 2.76 0.59 -16.21
N ILE A 19 2.16 0.33 -15.05
CA ILE A 19 0.79 0.75 -14.72
C ILE A 19 0.72 2.12 -14.01
N TYR A 20 1.87 2.76 -13.78
CA TYR A 20 2.00 4.04 -13.07
C TYR A 20 2.24 5.24 -14.00
N GLY A 21 1.94 5.12 -15.31
CA GLY A 21 2.16 6.19 -16.29
C GLY A 21 1.59 7.57 -15.92
N PHE A 22 0.57 7.60 -15.07
CA PHE A 22 -0.05 8.82 -14.53
C PHE A 22 0.84 9.60 -13.53
N ASN A 23 1.88 8.97 -12.96
CA ASN A 23 2.83 9.57 -12.02
C ASN A 23 4.19 9.88 -12.69
N THR A 24 4.19 10.25 -13.97
CA THR A 24 5.40 10.62 -14.72
C THR A 24 6.38 9.45 -14.92
N SER A 25 5.98 8.20 -14.68
CA SER A 25 6.80 7.04 -15.03
C SER A 25 6.64 6.70 -16.51
N SER A 26 7.73 6.61 -17.27
CA SER A 26 7.71 6.20 -18.67
C SER A 26 8.42 4.85 -18.85
N PRO A 27 7.86 3.90 -19.62
CA PRO A 27 8.58 2.68 -20.02
C PRO A 27 9.89 2.96 -20.76
N LYS A 28 10.00 4.14 -21.40
CA LYS A 28 11.20 4.57 -22.14
C LYS A 28 12.45 4.64 -21.27
N TYR A 29 12.29 4.92 -19.98
CA TYR A 29 13.41 4.92 -19.04
C TYR A 29 14.09 3.55 -18.98
N LEU A 30 13.33 2.47 -19.12
CA LEU A 30 13.86 1.11 -19.12
C LEU A 30 14.35 0.68 -20.51
N THR A 31 13.63 1.03 -21.59
CA THR A 31 13.89 0.49 -22.92
C THR A 31 14.97 1.26 -23.67
N ASP A 32 14.91 2.60 -23.63
CA ASP A 32 15.65 3.47 -24.53
C ASP A 32 16.71 4.25 -23.76
N ASP A 33 16.30 4.94 -22.69
CA ASP A 33 17.16 5.89 -21.98
C ASP A 33 18.26 5.17 -21.20
N PHE A 34 17.95 4.09 -20.48
CA PHE A 34 18.98 3.32 -19.75
C PHE A 34 20.06 2.76 -20.66
N LYS A 35 19.68 2.31 -21.87
CA LYS A 35 20.63 1.80 -22.85
C LYS A 35 21.50 2.93 -23.40
N ALA A 36 20.91 4.09 -23.71
CA ALA A 36 21.63 5.24 -24.24
C ALA A 36 22.57 5.87 -23.20
N ASP A 37 22.09 6.06 -21.98
CA ASP A 37 22.81 6.77 -20.91
C ASP A 37 23.99 5.98 -20.35
N PHE A 38 23.89 4.65 -20.31
CA PHE A 38 24.88 3.77 -19.67
C PHE A 38 25.58 2.81 -20.63
N ASN A 39 25.26 2.84 -21.94
CA ASN A 39 25.72 1.85 -22.93
C ASN A 39 25.53 0.40 -22.43
N ALA A 40 24.40 0.14 -21.78
CA ALA A 40 24.15 -1.09 -21.06
C ALA A 40 23.84 -2.27 -21.99
N ALA A 41 24.33 -3.45 -21.61
CA ALA A 41 23.92 -4.70 -22.25
C ALA A 41 22.47 -5.04 -21.89
N GLN A 42 21.68 -5.47 -22.87
CA GLN A 42 20.28 -5.88 -22.67
C GLN A 42 20.18 -7.40 -22.65
N ILE A 43 19.60 -7.94 -21.58
CA ILE A 43 19.25 -9.36 -21.46
C ILE A 43 17.73 -9.45 -21.37
N ARG A 44 17.11 -10.28 -22.23
CA ARG A 44 15.68 -10.54 -22.20
C ARG A 44 15.42 -11.91 -21.59
N LEU A 45 14.51 -11.96 -20.63
CA LEU A 45 14.04 -13.20 -20.01
C LEU A 45 12.65 -13.49 -20.58
N GLU A 46 12.58 -14.39 -21.55
CA GLU A 46 11.35 -14.68 -22.29
C GLU A 46 10.61 -15.92 -21.77
N GLU A 47 11.15 -16.55 -20.73
CA GLU A 47 10.60 -17.75 -20.11
C GLU A 47 9.70 -17.40 -18.91
N ASN A 48 8.51 -18.01 -18.86
CA ASN A 48 7.54 -17.85 -17.78
C ASN A 48 7.56 -19.05 -16.83
N TYR A 49 8.05 -18.81 -15.61
CA TYR A 49 8.16 -19.79 -14.54
C TYR A 49 7.08 -19.65 -13.45
N ARG A 50 6.13 -18.71 -13.61
CA ARG A 50 5.12 -18.40 -12.58
C ARG A 50 3.74 -18.92 -12.94
N SER A 51 3.34 -18.73 -14.19
CA SER A 51 1.96 -18.91 -14.64
C SER A 51 1.81 -20.19 -15.44
N SER A 52 0.70 -20.89 -15.21
CA SER A 52 0.30 -22.05 -16.03
C SER A 52 -0.13 -21.62 -17.43
N ARG A 53 -0.18 -22.60 -18.36
CA ARG A 53 -0.56 -22.35 -19.76
C ARG A 53 -1.95 -21.73 -19.89
N ALA A 54 -2.91 -22.16 -19.07
CA ALA A 54 -4.25 -21.59 -19.03
C ALA A 54 -4.23 -20.08 -18.70
N VAL A 55 -3.42 -19.66 -17.73
CA VAL A 55 -3.28 -18.24 -17.34
C VAL A 55 -2.59 -17.43 -18.44
N VAL A 56 -1.54 -17.98 -19.07
CA VAL A 56 -0.85 -17.34 -20.20
C VAL A 56 -1.81 -17.12 -21.37
N ARG A 57 -2.64 -18.12 -21.72
CA ARG A 57 -3.64 -17.98 -22.79
C ARG A 57 -4.67 -16.88 -22.50
N VAL A 58 -5.11 -16.74 -21.25
CA VAL A 58 -5.99 -15.64 -20.86
C VAL A 58 -5.29 -14.29 -21.06
N ALA A 59 -4.03 -14.16 -20.63
CA ALA A 59 -3.26 -12.93 -20.85
C ALA A 59 -3.11 -12.60 -22.34
N GLN A 60 -2.76 -13.58 -23.17
CA GLN A 60 -2.64 -13.44 -24.63
C GLN A 60 -3.95 -13.03 -25.31
N SER A 61 -5.09 -13.46 -24.78
CA SER A 61 -6.40 -13.05 -25.30
C SER A 61 -6.73 -11.58 -25.01
N LEU A 62 -6.10 -10.98 -23.98
CA LEU A 62 -6.25 -9.57 -23.62
C LEU A 62 -5.23 -8.70 -24.34
N ASP A 63 -4.03 -9.22 -24.57
CA ASP A 63 -2.95 -8.55 -25.27
C ASP A 63 -2.23 -9.52 -26.21
N SER A 64 -2.48 -9.36 -27.52
CA SER A 64 -1.88 -10.20 -28.56
C SER A 64 -0.37 -9.99 -28.70
N THR A 65 0.20 -8.94 -28.11
CA THR A 65 1.65 -8.68 -28.13
C THR A 65 2.40 -9.43 -27.03
N TYR A 66 1.68 -9.94 -26.02
CA TYR A 66 2.27 -10.72 -24.93
C TYR A 66 2.73 -12.10 -25.42
N THR A 67 4.04 -12.29 -25.58
CA THR A 67 4.63 -13.55 -26.07
C THR A 67 5.57 -14.13 -25.01
N VAL A 68 5.52 -15.45 -24.83
CA VAL A 68 6.44 -16.20 -23.95
C VAL A 68 7.17 -17.25 -24.79
N ALA A 69 8.50 -17.31 -24.70
CA ALA A 69 9.33 -18.25 -25.43
C ALA A 69 9.38 -19.64 -24.76
N GLY A 70 9.36 -19.65 -23.43
CA GLY A 70 9.27 -20.85 -22.60
C GLY A 70 8.20 -20.70 -21.54
N GLN A 71 7.56 -21.80 -21.14
CA GLN A 71 6.50 -21.79 -20.12
C GLN A 71 6.52 -23.08 -19.30
N LEU A 72 5.95 -23.02 -18.10
CA LEU A 72 5.69 -24.19 -17.27
C LEU A 72 4.96 -25.29 -18.06
N ALA A 73 5.32 -26.54 -17.79
CA ALA A 73 4.66 -27.72 -18.39
C ALA A 73 3.26 -28.00 -17.80
N VAL A 74 2.81 -27.16 -16.85
CA VAL A 74 1.51 -27.28 -16.18
C VAL A 74 0.42 -26.63 -17.05
N GLU A 75 -0.56 -27.43 -17.45
CA GLU A 75 -1.68 -26.93 -18.26
C GLU A 75 -2.50 -25.89 -17.48
N GLY A 76 -2.75 -26.14 -16.19
CA GLY A 76 -3.42 -25.20 -15.31
C GLY A 76 -4.92 -25.14 -15.50
N TYR A 77 -5.53 -24.22 -14.75
CA TYR A 77 -6.96 -23.97 -14.78
C TYR A 77 -7.24 -22.46 -14.78
N ALA A 78 -8.18 -22.03 -15.62
CA ALA A 78 -8.69 -20.67 -15.64
C ALA A 78 -10.18 -20.71 -15.96
N ARG A 79 -10.99 -19.95 -15.21
CA ARG A 79 -12.44 -19.92 -15.36
C ARG A 79 -12.95 -18.48 -15.27
N LYS A 80 -13.90 -18.15 -16.16
CA LYS A 80 -14.70 -16.94 -16.07
C LYS A 80 -15.97 -17.23 -15.26
N ILE A 81 -16.17 -16.49 -14.19
CA ILE A 81 -17.41 -16.50 -13.39
C ILE A 81 -18.16 -15.22 -13.73
N VAL A 82 -19.45 -15.33 -14.00
CA VAL A 82 -20.34 -14.19 -14.26
C VAL A 82 -21.48 -14.29 -13.27
N GLY A 83 -21.70 -13.21 -12.51
CA GLY A 83 -22.85 -13.05 -11.62
C GLY A 83 -23.99 -12.28 -12.30
N ASP A 84 -25.19 -12.44 -11.78
CA ASP A 84 -26.38 -11.71 -12.24
C ASP A 84 -26.36 -10.24 -11.78
N ASP A 85 -25.72 -9.98 -10.64
CA ASP A 85 -25.40 -8.66 -10.07
C ASP A 85 -24.10 -8.73 -9.25
N GLU A 86 -23.69 -7.61 -8.65
CA GLU A 86 -22.47 -7.51 -7.82
C GLU A 86 -22.50 -8.44 -6.60
N ALA A 87 -23.66 -8.64 -5.98
CA ALA A 87 -23.80 -9.47 -4.78
C ALA A 87 -23.73 -10.96 -5.14
N ASN A 88 -24.36 -11.34 -6.25
CA ASN A 88 -24.35 -12.68 -6.81
C ASN A 88 -22.94 -13.05 -7.29
N GLU A 89 -22.24 -12.15 -7.99
CA GLU A 89 -20.85 -12.36 -8.39
C GLU A 89 -19.97 -12.61 -7.16
N ALA A 90 -20.08 -11.77 -6.13
CA ALA A 90 -19.32 -11.93 -4.90
C ALA A 90 -19.57 -13.28 -4.22
N THR A 91 -20.84 -13.71 -4.19
CA THR A 91 -21.25 -15.00 -3.65
C THR A 91 -20.59 -16.15 -4.43
N ARG A 92 -20.68 -16.13 -5.76
CA ARG A 92 -20.10 -17.17 -6.63
C ARG A 92 -18.58 -17.26 -6.50
N VAL A 93 -17.89 -16.13 -6.34
CA VAL A 93 -16.44 -16.10 -6.12
C VAL A 93 -16.07 -16.76 -4.80
N VAL A 94 -16.77 -16.44 -3.71
CA VAL A 94 -16.51 -17.03 -2.38
C VAL A 94 -16.94 -18.50 -2.31
N ASP A 95 -17.98 -18.89 -3.05
CA ASP A 95 -18.37 -20.30 -3.23
C ASP A 95 -17.26 -21.11 -3.89
N GLU A 96 -16.69 -20.60 -4.99
CA GLU A 96 -15.59 -21.28 -5.69
C GLU A 96 -14.34 -21.37 -4.81
N MET A 97 -14.03 -20.31 -4.06
CA MET A 97 -12.93 -20.32 -3.09
C MET A 97 -13.13 -21.41 -2.03
N THR A 98 -14.34 -21.49 -1.46
CA THR A 98 -14.70 -22.49 -0.44
C THR A 98 -14.65 -23.91 -1.01
N ARG A 99 -15.11 -24.09 -2.25
CA ARG A 99 -15.00 -25.36 -2.98
C ARG A 99 -13.55 -25.77 -3.15
N LEU A 100 -12.67 -24.87 -3.60
CA LEU A 100 -11.25 -25.16 -3.78
C LEU A 100 -10.53 -25.46 -2.46
N MET A 101 -10.89 -24.80 -1.37
CA MET A 101 -10.36 -25.12 -0.03
C MET A 101 -10.75 -26.52 0.46
N SER A 102 -11.95 -26.98 0.11
CA SER A 102 -12.45 -28.30 0.53
C SER A 102 -12.03 -29.44 -0.38
N THR A 103 -11.98 -29.22 -1.70
CA THR A 103 -11.64 -30.28 -2.68
C THR A 103 -10.17 -30.28 -3.10
N GLY A 104 -9.44 -29.20 -2.85
CA GLY A 104 -8.12 -28.99 -3.44
C GLY A 104 -8.15 -28.79 -4.96
N HIS A 105 -6.97 -28.78 -5.58
CA HIS A 105 -6.78 -28.76 -7.03
C HIS A 105 -5.56 -29.62 -7.40
N PRO A 106 -5.60 -30.42 -8.48
CA PRO A 106 -4.51 -31.32 -8.85
C PRO A 106 -3.18 -30.60 -9.12
N ASP A 107 -3.24 -29.35 -9.59
CA ASP A 107 -2.06 -28.52 -9.86
C ASP A 107 -1.50 -27.80 -8.61
N ILE A 108 -2.10 -27.99 -7.43
CA ILE A 108 -1.65 -27.36 -6.18
C ILE A 108 -1.13 -28.44 -5.24
N GLU A 109 0.14 -28.31 -4.84
CA GLU A 109 0.73 -29.18 -3.83
C GLU A 109 0.23 -28.77 -2.43
N GLY A 110 -0.29 -29.74 -1.69
CA GLY A 110 -0.74 -29.55 -0.31
C GLY A 110 -2.16 -28.96 -0.17
N PRO A 111 -2.57 -28.61 1.06
CA PRO A 111 -3.89 -28.08 1.32
C PRO A 111 -4.06 -26.67 0.76
N VAL A 112 -5.20 -26.41 0.14
CA VAL A 112 -5.59 -25.07 -0.29
C VAL A 112 -6.14 -24.32 0.92
N THR A 113 -5.46 -23.25 1.32
CA THR A 113 -5.80 -22.46 2.52
C THR A 113 -6.21 -21.04 2.13
N PRO A 114 -6.78 -20.23 3.04
CA PRO A 114 -7.12 -18.83 2.72
C PRO A 114 -5.94 -18.00 2.18
N THR A 115 -4.70 -18.32 2.58
CA THR A 115 -3.49 -17.63 2.09
C THR A 115 -3.09 -18.03 0.68
N SER A 116 -3.67 -19.09 0.11
CA SER A 116 -3.50 -19.50 -1.28
C SER A 116 -4.26 -18.61 -2.27
N PHE A 117 -5.10 -17.69 -1.79
CA PHE A 117 -5.95 -16.83 -2.62
C PHE A 117 -5.55 -15.36 -2.55
N ALA A 118 -5.68 -14.68 -3.69
CA ALA A 118 -5.61 -13.23 -3.79
C ALA A 118 -6.77 -12.73 -4.65
N ILE A 119 -7.56 -11.78 -4.12
CA ILE A 119 -8.67 -11.16 -4.83
C ILE A 119 -8.27 -9.74 -5.20
N LEU A 120 -8.24 -9.44 -6.51
CA LEU A 120 -7.82 -8.16 -7.04
C LEU A 120 -9.04 -7.44 -7.63
N GLY A 121 -9.31 -6.23 -7.14
CA GLY A 121 -10.37 -5.36 -7.64
C GLY A 121 -9.79 -4.11 -8.28
N ARG A 122 -10.43 -3.62 -9.35
CA ARG A 122 -10.02 -2.34 -9.99
C ARG A 122 -10.22 -1.15 -9.06
N THR A 123 -11.24 -1.20 -8.20
CA THR A 123 -11.51 -0.17 -7.19
C THR A 123 -11.77 -0.82 -5.84
N ARG A 124 -11.70 -0.04 -4.76
CA ARG A 124 -12.04 -0.53 -3.41
C ARG A 124 -13.51 -0.95 -3.29
N TYR A 125 -14.40 -0.34 -4.07
CA TYR A 125 -15.84 -0.59 -3.98
C TYR A 125 -16.23 -1.97 -4.50
N THR A 126 -15.55 -2.46 -5.54
CA THR A 126 -15.80 -3.81 -6.09
C THR A 126 -15.49 -4.92 -5.07
N LEU A 127 -14.69 -4.63 -4.05
CA LEU A 127 -14.32 -5.60 -3.01
C LEU A 127 -15.29 -5.61 -1.82
N ILE A 128 -16.21 -4.66 -1.71
CA ILE A 128 -17.13 -4.57 -0.54
C ILE A 128 -18.07 -5.78 -0.50
N GLY A 129 -18.61 -6.19 -1.65
CA GLY A 129 -19.48 -7.37 -1.74
C GLY A 129 -18.78 -8.66 -1.32
N ILE A 130 -17.53 -8.81 -1.77
CA ILE A 130 -16.65 -9.94 -1.39
C ILE A 130 -16.37 -9.92 0.11
N GLU A 131 -16.01 -8.75 0.65
CA GLU A 131 -15.72 -8.59 2.09
C GLU A 131 -16.90 -9.01 2.96
N ARG A 132 -18.12 -8.61 2.56
CA ARG A 132 -19.35 -9.04 3.24
C ARG A 132 -19.49 -10.56 3.22
N GLN A 133 -19.34 -11.19 2.06
CA GLN A 133 -19.44 -12.65 1.93
C GLN A 133 -18.37 -13.41 2.74
N LEU A 134 -17.15 -12.89 2.81
CA LEU A 134 -16.08 -13.47 3.64
C LEU A 134 -16.42 -13.36 5.14
N LYS A 135 -16.92 -12.21 5.59
CA LYS A 135 -17.39 -11.99 6.96
C LYS A 135 -18.55 -12.89 7.34
N ASP A 136 -19.57 -12.96 6.50
CA ASP A 136 -20.78 -13.76 6.74
C ASP A 136 -20.46 -15.25 6.91
N ARG A 137 -19.40 -15.73 6.25
CA ARG A 137 -18.93 -17.13 6.32
C ARG A 137 -17.80 -17.36 7.33
N GLY A 138 -17.38 -16.33 8.06
CA GLY A 138 -16.30 -16.43 9.04
C GLY A 138 -14.93 -16.76 8.43
N LEU A 139 -14.69 -16.41 7.16
CA LEU A 139 -13.43 -16.70 6.48
C LEU A 139 -12.39 -15.60 6.79
N PRO A 140 -11.17 -15.97 7.22
CA PRO A 140 -10.14 -15.00 7.53
C PRO A 140 -9.64 -14.34 6.25
N TYR A 141 -9.49 -13.02 6.27
CA TYR A 141 -8.96 -12.26 5.14
C TYR A 141 -8.13 -11.07 5.64
N PHE A 142 -7.19 -10.65 4.79
CA PHE A 142 -6.41 -9.44 5.01
C PHE A 142 -6.66 -8.48 3.86
N LYS A 143 -7.05 -7.24 4.18
CA LYS A 143 -7.35 -6.20 3.19
C LYS A 143 -6.24 -5.17 3.18
N ARG A 144 -5.53 -5.07 2.05
CA ARG A 144 -4.51 -4.03 1.84
C ARG A 144 -5.14 -2.81 1.16
N LEU A 145 -5.37 -1.74 1.92
CA LEU A 145 -5.86 -0.46 1.42
C LEU A 145 -4.67 0.51 1.28
N SER A 146 -4.22 0.76 0.04
CA SER A 146 -3.16 1.75 -0.27
C SER A 146 -1.80 1.52 0.43
N VAL A 147 -0.75 2.20 -0.06
CA VAL A 147 0.58 2.23 0.57
C VAL A 147 0.62 3.25 1.72
N THR A 148 -0.32 4.18 1.73
CA THR A 148 -0.54 5.08 2.86
C THR A 148 -1.17 4.27 3.99
N HIS A 149 -0.35 3.85 4.96
CA HIS A 149 -0.83 3.47 6.29
C HIS A 149 -1.51 4.71 6.88
N GLU A 150 -2.76 4.98 6.50
CA GLU A 150 -3.63 5.82 7.30
C GLU A 150 -3.87 5.01 8.58
N ASN A 151 -3.30 5.48 9.69
CA ASN A 151 -3.57 4.86 10.98
C ASN A 151 -5.08 4.95 11.21
N GLU A 152 -5.72 3.83 11.53
CA GLU A 152 -7.16 3.84 11.83
C GLU A 152 -7.49 4.64 13.11
N SER A 153 -6.48 4.99 13.91
CA SER A 153 -6.63 5.74 15.15
C SER A 153 -6.35 7.22 14.96
N ASP A 154 -7.40 8.04 15.14
CA ASP A 154 -7.32 9.50 15.19
C ASP A 154 -6.26 10.01 16.18
N LEU A 155 -6.04 9.28 17.29
CA LEU A 155 -5.04 9.65 18.30
C LEU A 155 -3.61 9.52 17.78
N VAL A 156 -3.34 8.52 16.94
CA VAL A 156 -2.00 8.32 16.35
C VAL A 156 -1.71 9.44 15.35
N ASP A 157 -2.70 9.81 14.54
CA ASP A 157 -2.59 10.95 13.62
C ASP A 157 -2.35 12.27 14.38
N GLU A 158 -3.11 12.53 15.44
CA GLU A 158 -2.93 13.72 16.28
C GLU A 158 -1.55 13.75 16.95
N PHE A 159 -1.06 12.60 17.41
CA PHE A 159 0.30 12.47 17.93
C PHE A 159 1.36 12.74 16.84
N GLN A 160 1.18 12.23 15.63
CA GLN A 160 2.07 12.52 14.50
C GLN A 160 2.08 14.01 14.12
N LEU A 161 0.91 14.66 14.14
CA LEU A 161 0.81 16.12 13.94
C LEU A 161 1.61 16.86 15.02
N ALA A 162 1.46 16.48 16.28
CA ALA A 162 2.20 17.08 17.38
C ALA A 162 3.72 16.89 17.24
N LEU A 163 4.18 15.70 16.82
CA LEU A 163 5.60 15.42 16.55
C LEU A 163 6.17 16.27 15.39
N ARG A 164 5.40 16.47 14.31
CA ARG A 164 5.83 17.34 13.19
C ARG A 164 6.03 18.77 13.64
N VAL A 165 5.11 19.30 14.44
CA VAL A 165 5.22 20.65 15.02
C VAL A 165 6.36 20.74 16.02
N LEU A 166 6.61 19.69 16.82
CA LEU A 166 7.76 19.64 17.72
C LEU A 166 9.10 19.66 16.96
N ALA A 167 9.19 18.92 15.86
CA ALA A 167 10.38 18.86 15.02
C ALA A 167 10.61 20.17 14.24
N ASN A 168 9.54 20.83 13.81
CA ASN A 168 9.58 22.14 13.17
C ASN A 168 8.53 23.09 13.79
N PRO A 169 8.91 23.90 14.79
CA PRO A 169 7.99 24.82 15.47
C PRO A 169 7.31 25.84 14.54
N LYS A 170 7.88 26.11 13.37
CA LYS A 170 7.33 27.02 12.36
C LYS A 170 6.29 26.35 11.45
N ASP A 171 5.98 25.07 11.65
CA ASP A 171 5.01 24.32 10.86
C ASP A 171 3.56 24.70 11.22
N GLY A 172 3.15 25.87 10.74
CA GLY A 172 1.81 26.40 10.96
C GLY A 172 0.69 25.58 10.31
N VAL A 173 1.02 24.76 9.30
CA VAL A 173 0.04 23.91 8.60
C VAL A 173 -0.36 22.75 9.50
N HIS A 174 0.60 21.99 10.02
CA HIS A 174 0.31 20.87 10.91
C HIS A 174 -0.19 21.34 12.28
N LEU A 175 0.28 22.48 12.78
CA LEU A 175 -0.28 23.10 13.99
C LEU A 175 -1.75 23.49 13.80
N GLY A 176 -2.10 24.09 12.66
CA GLY A 176 -3.49 24.41 12.32
C GLY A 176 -4.38 23.18 12.21
N ALA A 177 -3.87 22.08 11.64
CA ALA A 177 -4.57 20.81 11.56
C ALA A 177 -4.85 20.21 12.96
N LEU A 178 -3.84 20.22 13.85
CA LEU A 178 -3.98 19.75 15.23
C LEU A 178 -5.01 20.56 16.02
N LEU A 179 -4.92 21.89 15.93
CA LEU A 179 -5.88 22.83 16.54
C LEU A 179 -7.31 22.59 16.06
N LYS A 180 -7.50 22.36 14.76
CA LYS A 180 -8.80 22.05 14.17
C LYS A 180 -9.36 20.75 14.72
N ARG A 181 -8.56 19.68 14.81
CA ARG A 181 -8.99 18.39 15.40
C ARG A 181 -9.37 18.55 16.87
N TRP A 182 -8.64 19.38 17.61
CA TRP A 182 -8.93 19.63 19.02
C TRP A 182 -10.04 20.68 19.25
N ASN A 183 -10.55 21.30 18.20
CA ASN A 183 -11.54 22.39 18.22
C ASN A 183 -11.07 23.61 19.04
N LEU A 184 -9.84 24.06 18.77
CA LEU A 184 -9.20 25.21 19.42
C LEU A 184 -8.83 26.28 18.40
N SER A 185 -8.83 27.54 18.83
CA SER A 185 -8.43 28.67 17.99
C SER A 185 -6.92 28.76 17.84
N ARG A 186 -6.47 29.29 16.70
CA ARG A 186 -5.05 29.51 16.43
C ARG A 186 -4.47 30.54 17.40
N PRO A 187 -3.30 30.29 18.00
CA PRO A 187 -2.62 31.28 18.82
C PRO A 187 -2.19 32.48 17.98
N ALA A 188 -2.05 33.63 18.64
CA ALA A 188 -1.65 34.89 18.00
C ALA A 188 -0.23 34.84 17.40
N ALA A 189 0.68 34.05 17.98
CA ALA A 189 2.03 33.87 17.49
C ALA A 189 2.38 32.37 17.36
N PRO A 190 3.11 31.97 16.31
CA PRO A 190 3.64 30.61 16.21
C PRO A 190 4.72 30.38 17.29
N PRO A 191 4.85 29.15 17.79
CA PRO A 191 5.89 28.82 18.76
C PRO A 191 7.28 28.99 18.14
N ALA A 192 8.20 29.60 18.88
CA ALA A 192 9.55 29.91 18.40
C ALA A 192 10.49 28.70 18.45
N ASP A 193 10.26 27.78 19.40
CA ASP A 193 11.12 26.64 19.70
C ASP A 193 10.29 25.43 20.16
N ALA A 194 10.95 24.28 20.31
CA ALA A 194 10.31 23.03 20.72
C ALA A 194 9.75 23.07 22.14
N VAL A 195 10.34 23.87 23.05
CA VAL A 195 9.87 24.01 24.42
C VAL A 195 8.53 24.76 24.45
N GLN A 196 8.39 25.79 23.62
CA GLN A 196 7.13 26.51 23.45
C GLN A 196 6.07 25.62 22.81
N VAL A 197 6.42 24.79 21.83
CA VAL A 197 5.49 23.78 21.27
C VAL A 197 4.99 22.84 22.37
N MET A 198 5.89 22.30 23.20
CA MET A 198 5.54 21.40 24.31
C MET A 198 4.54 22.05 25.27
N ARG A 199 4.85 23.25 25.78
CA ARG A 199 3.97 23.99 26.70
C ARG A 199 2.62 24.31 26.05
N GLN A 200 2.65 24.66 24.77
CA GLN A 200 1.43 24.96 24.02
C GLN A 200 0.56 23.70 23.88
N VAL A 201 1.12 22.55 23.50
CA VAL A 201 0.38 21.29 23.39
C VAL A 201 -0.18 20.85 24.74
N GLN A 202 0.58 20.97 25.83
CA GLN A 202 0.09 20.69 27.19
C GLN A 202 -1.06 21.62 27.59
N SER A 203 -0.94 22.92 27.33
CA SER A 203 -2.00 23.90 27.59
C SER A 203 -3.27 23.60 26.77
N MET A 204 -3.11 23.31 25.49
CA MET A 204 -4.21 22.92 24.60
C MET A 204 -4.90 21.63 25.07
N ALA A 205 -4.14 20.62 25.50
CA ALA A 205 -4.69 19.38 26.06
C ALA A 205 -5.46 19.63 27.36
N ALA A 206 -4.94 20.48 28.25
CA ALA A 206 -5.59 20.86 29.51
C ALA A 206 -6.90 21.63 29.30
N LEU A 207 -6.99 22.47 28.24
CA LEU A 207 -8.22 23.17 27.87
C LEU A 207 -9.30 22.20 27.36
N LYS A 208 -8.90 21.21 26.55
CA LYS A 208 -9.82 20.22 25.98
C LYS A 208 -10.31 19.20 27.02
N LYS A 209 -9.47 18.84 28.00
CA LYS A 209 -9.72 17.83 29.05
C LYS A 209 -10.10 16.44 28.51
N SER A 210 -9.70 16.12 27.29
CA SER A 210 -9.88 14.79 26.71
C SER A 210 -8.73 13.87 27.15
N PRO A 211 -8.99 12.63 27.61
CA PRO A 211 -7.95 11.66 27.95
C PRO A 211 -6.93 11.45 26.82
N GLY A 212 -7.40 11.48 25.56
CA GLY A 212 -6.54 11.33 24.39
C GLY A 212 -5.57 12.50 24.20
N CYS A 213 -6.04 13.74 24.34
CA CYS A 213 -5.19 14.93 24.21
C CYS A 213 -4.12 14.99 25.33
N VAL A 214 -4.49 14.59 26.55
CA VAL A 214 -3.56 14.51 27.68
C VAL A 214 -2.49 13.44 27.40
N ALA A 215 -2.89 12.25 26.97
CA ALA A 215 -1.96 11.19 26.60
C ALA A 215 -0.98 11.62 25.49
N ILE A 216 -1.45 12.38 24.49
CA ILE A 216 -0.60 12.95 23.43
C ILE A 216 0.41 13.93 24.00
N ALA A 217 -0.02 14.85 24.88
CA ALA A 217 0.87 15.83 25.49
C ALA A 217 1.95 15.19 26.37
N ASP A 218 1.57 14.16 27.15
CA ASP A 218 2.49 13.41 28.01
C ASP A 218 3.50 12.60 27.17
N ALA A 219 3.02 11.93 26.11
CA ALA A 219 3.88 11.20 25.18
C ALA A 219 4.88 12.13 24.48
N LEU A 220 4.44 13.32 24.06
CA LEU A 220 5.31 14.32 23.44
C LEU A 220 6.40 14.79 24.41
N ALA A 221 6.06 14.96 25.70
CA ALA A 221 7.01 15.35 26.74
C ALA A 221 8.06 14.27 26.99
N ALA A 222 7.65 13.01 27.03
CA ALA A 222 8.55 11.88 27.17
C ALA A 222 9.53 11.75 25.99
N VAL A 223 9.06 12.01 24.76
CA VAL A 223 9.91 12.02 23.56
C VAL A 223 10.94 13.14 23.62
N TYR A 224 10.51 14.36 23.98
CA TYR A 224 11.42 15.50 24.11
C TYR A 224 12.49 15.26 25.18
N ALA A 225 12.09 14.76 26.36
CA ALA A 225 12.99 14.48 27.46
C ALA A 225 14.09 13.47 27.10
N LYS A 226 13.80 12.44 26.29
CA LYS A 226 14.81 11.46 25.84
C LYS A 226 15.84 12.05 24.87
N ARG A 227 15.50 13.12 24.15
CA ARG A 227 16.39 13.76 23.17
C ARG A 227 17.57 14.47 23.83
N GLU A 228 17.38 14.97 25.05
CA GLU A 228 18.43 15.66 25.84
C GLU A 228 19.47 14.70 26.46
N TRP A 229 19.28 13.37 26.39
CA TRP A 229 20.27 12.38 26.88
C TRP A 229 21.37 12.05 25.86
N HIS A 230 21.17 12.42 24.59
CA HIS A 230 22.09 12.12 23.49
C HIS A 230 22.73 13.38 22.88
N SER A 231 22.60 14.53 23.55
CA SER A 231 23.30 15.79 23.22
C SER A 231 24.36 16.07 24.27
#